data_AF-A0A1G3LUJ0-F1
#
_entry.id   AF-A0A1G3LUJ0-F1
#
_cell.length_a   1.000
_cell.length_b   1.000
_cell.length_c   1.000
_cell.angle_alpha   90.00
_cell.angle_beta   90.00
_cell.angle_gamma   90.00
#
_symmetry.space_group_name_H-M   'P 1'
#
loop_
_entity.id
_entity.type
_entity.pdbx_description
1 polymer ?
#
loop_
_entity_poly.entity_id
_entity_poly.type
_entity_poly.pdbx_seq_one_letter_code
_entity_poly.pdbx_strand_id
1 'polypeptide(L)'
;MTLFFNTLNEMYLGYAAIFICMGAGFLFLRKVDKDEIGPGFWALSFFLNSVGFVFWSGIVPIVPWQYFLFGEIAHILGFFMLVWGAYRFSGYTYKRWNVTVILLWIAVWCASIVLIKQYTLAATIMIKMLRVVLFIPTGILIIIKKGEKRHFGQTIAGAGLIAWGLYTIVFAFLKVDKLLNLAFGFLVGFQILASFGMVAMVIDRIQYKVAENEKRIKRLEGLLPICSYCKKIRDKDDAWQSLELYIEDHSKAEFSHGICPDCFEKHRPDR
;
A
#
# COMPACT_ATOMS: atom_id res chain seq x y z
N MET A 1 17.37 39.79 3.66
CA MET A 1 15.95 39.42 3.89
C MET A 1 15.31 38.85 2.60
N THR A 2 15.54 39.46 1.43
CA THR A 2 15.08 38.96 0.11
C THR A 2 15.71 37.61 -0.32
N LEU A 3 17.00 37.41 -0.09
CA LEU A 3 17.70 36.13 -0.36
C LEU A 3 17.12 34.94 0.43
N PHE A 4 16.72 35.16 1.69
CA PHE A 4 16.15 34.11 2.55
C PHE A 4 14.72 33.72 2.13
N PHE A 5 13.91 34.68 1.68
CA PHE A 5 12.59 34.41 1.13
C PHE A 5 12.66 33.63 -0.20
N ASN A 6 13.58 33.99 -1.11
CA ASN A 6 13.78 33.23 -2.34
C ASN A 6 14.19 31.78 -2.08
N THR A 7 15.07 31.53 -1.10
CA THR A 7 15.49 30.15 -0.77
C THR A 7 14.37 29.27 -0.21
N LEU A 8 13.43 29.84 0.55
CA LEU A 8 12.29 29.07 1.08
C LEU A 8 11.28 28.74 -0.03
N ASN A 9 11.05 29.69 -0.95
CA ASN A 9 10.16 29.49 -2.09
C ASN A 9 10.68 28.38 -3.01
N GLU A 10 11.96 28.44 -3.38
CA GLU A 10 12.62 27.43 -4.20
C GLU A 10 12.60 26.05 -3.51
N MET A 11 12.81 26.00 -2.19
CA MET A 11 12.72 24.77 -1.42
C MET A 11 11.32 24.14 -1.49
N TYR A 12 10.26 24.93 -1.27
CA TYR A 12 8.89 24.41 -1.34
C TYR A 12 8.51 23.94 -2.74
N LEU A 13 8.94 24.65 -3.79
CA LEU A 13 8.74 24.22 -5.17
C LEU A 13 9.49 22.93 -5.49
N GLY A 14 10.70 22.76 -4.96
CA GLY A 14 11.47 21.52 -5.04
C GLY A 14 10.71 20.33 -4.43
N TYR A 15 10.16 20.50 -3.22
CA TYR A 15 9.32 19.46 -2.61
C TYR A 15 8.03 19.21 -3.39
N ALA A 16 7.38 20.25 -3.92
CA ALA A 16 6.20 20.10 -4.77
C ALA A 16 6.49 19.21 -5.99
N ALA A 17 7.63 19.41 -6.67
CA ALA A 17 8.07 18.61 -7.81
C ALA A 17 8.32 17.14 -7.43
N ILE A 18 9.02 16.88 -6.32
CA ILE A 18 9.25 15.52 -5.81
C ILE A 18 7.93 14.81 -5.58
N PHE A 19 6.95 15.49 -4.96
CA PHE A 19 5.65 14.91 -4.66
C PHE A 19 4.82 14.63 -5.92
N ILE A 20 4.92 15.46 -6.96
CA ILE A 20 4.29 15.17 -8.27
C ILE A 20 4.86 13.89 -8.87
N CYS A 21 6.19 13.74 -8.87
CA CYS A 21 6.85 12.54 -9.40
C CYS A 21 6.43 11.28 -8.62
N MET A 22 6.40 11.35 -7.29
CA MET A 22 5.91 10.26 -6.44
C MET A 22 4.44 9.93 -6.72
N GLY A 23 3.58 10.94 -6.86
CA GLY A 23 2.17 10.76 -7.21
C GLY A 23 1.98 10.07 -8.56
N ALA A 24 2.75 10.46 -9.58
CA ALA A 24 2.76 9.80 -10.87
C ALA A 24 3.21 8.32 -10.76
N GLY A 25 4.25 8.04 -9.95
CA GLY A 25 4.70 6.68 -9.63
C GLY A 25 3.56 5.79 -9.11
N PHE A 26 2.80 6.28 -8.14
CA PHE A 26 1.64 5.55 -7.61
C PHE A 26 0.48 5.42 -8.62
N LEU A 27 0.26 6.40 -9.51
CA LEU A 27 -0.70 6.24 -10.62
C LEU A 27 -0.29 5.13 -11.58
N PHE A 28 1.00 5.01 -11.90
CA PHE A 28 1.50 3.90 -12.71
C PHE A 28 1.25 2.56 -12.03
N LEU A 29 1.53 2.45 -10.72
CA LEU A 29 1.22 1.26 -9.94
C LEU A 29 -0.29 0.93 -9.96
N ARG A 30 -1.17 1.94 -9.85
CA ARG A 30 -2.63 1.75 -9.97
C ARG A 30 -3.04 1.24 -11.35
N LYS A 31 -2.32 1.61 -12.42
CA LYS A 31 -2.58 1.14 -13.78
C LYS A 31 -2.15 -0.32 -13.97
N VAL A 32 -1.11 -0.76 -13.26
CA VAL A 32 -0.61 -2.14 -13.27
C VAL A 32 -1.52 -3.07 -12.45
N ASP A 33 -1.92 -2.69 -11.24
CA ASP A 33 -2.88 -3.47 -10.42
C ASP A 33 -4.23 -2.73 -10.31
N LYS A 34 -5.11 -2.99 -11.28
CA LYS A 34 -6.44 -2.34 -11.39
C LYS A 34 -7.43 -2.80 -10.31
N ASP A 35 -7.19 -3.93 -9.65
CA ASP A 35 -8.07 -4.43 -8.62
C ASP A 35 -7.81 -3.73 -7.27
N GLU A 36 -6.58 -3.25 -7.05
CA GLU A 36 -6.17 -2.62 -5.80
C GLU A 36 -6.31 -1.09 -5.79
N ILE A 37 -7.26 -0.57 -5.01
CA ILE A 37 -7.58 0.87 -4.98
C ILE A 37 -6.50 1.67 -4.21
N GLY A 38 -5.69 1.02 -3.36
CA GLY A 38 -4.69 1.65 -2.48
C GLY A 38 -3.73 2.63 -3.20
N PRO A 39 -3.02 2.19 -4.26
CA PRO A 39 -2.14 3.07 -5.04
C PRO A 39 -2.81 4.34 -5.58
N GLY A 40 -4.11 4.29 -5.91
CA GLY A 40 -4.85 5.48 -6.34
C GLY A 40 -5.00 6.52 -5.23
N PHE A 41 -5.27 6.09 -3.99
CA PHE A 41 -5.34 6.99 -2.83
C PHE A 41 -3.98 7.58 -2.48
N TRP A 42 -2.90 6.80 -2.59
CA TRP A 42 -1.55 7.28 -2.35
C TRP A 42 -1.11 8.31 -3.41
N ALA A 43 -1.45 8.08 -4.68
CA ALA A 43 -1.23 9.06 -5.73
C ALA A 43 -1.95 10.39 -5.44
N LEU A 44 -3.26 10.33 -5.11
CA LEU A 44 -4.04 11.50 -4.74
C LEU A 44 -3.44 12.24 -3.54
N SER A 45 -3.00 11.50 -2.53
CA SER A 45 -2.27 12.06 -1.38
C SER A 45 -1.06 12.88 -1.80
N PHE A 46 -0.23 12.34 -2.68
CA PHE A 46 0.99 13.01 -3.13
C PHE A 46 0.69 14.27 -3.94
N PHE A 47 -0.32 14.25 -4.82
CA PHE A 47 -0.74 15.45 -5.55
C PHE A 47 -1.32 16.53 -4.62
N LEU A 48 -2.15 16.16 -3.65
CA LEU A 48 -2.70 17.12 -2.68
C LEU A 48 -1.60 17.77 -1.83
N ASN A 49 -0.62 16.99 -1.37
CA ASN A 49 0.52 17.53 -0.64
C ASN A 49 1.40 18.44 -1.52
N SER A 50 1.58 18.11 -2.81
CA SER A 50 2.28 18.98 -3.76
C SER A 50 1.59 20.34 -3.91
N VAL A 51 0.26 20.34 -4.07
CA VAL A 51 -0.55 21.57 -4.10
C VAL A 51 -0.35 22.38 -2.81
N GLY A 52 -0.25 21.70 -1.66
CA GLY A 52 0.05 22.33 -0.39
C GLY A 52 1.38 23.08 -0.38
N PHE A 53 2.45 22.46 -0.89
CA PHE A 53 3.76 23.10 -1.03
C PHE A 53 3.74 24.27 -2.02
N VAL A 54 2.98 24.18 -3.12
CA VAL A 54 2.80 25.29 -4.07
C VAL A 54 2.17 26.49 -3.38
N PHE A 55 1.13 26.29 -2.56
CA PHE A 55 0.58 27.39 -1.76
C PHE A 55 1.61 27.96 -0.78
N TRP A 56 2.36 27.13 -0.06
CA TRP A 56 3.39 27.63 0.88
C TRP A 56 4.58 28.30 0.19
N SER A 57 4.81 28.07 -1.10
CA SER A 57 5.86 28.74 -1.88
C SER A 57 5.59 30.21 -2.18
N GLY A 58 4.36 30.70 -1.99
CA GLY A 58 4.01 32.09 -2.29
C GLY A 58 3.94 32.45 -3.78
N ILE A 59 4.12 31.48 -4.70
CA ILE A 59 4.14 31.76 -6.15
C ILE A 59 2.80 32.20 -6.72
N VAL A 60 1.69 31.75 -6.11
CA VAL A 60 0.33 32.13 -6.52
C VAL A 60 0.02 33.49 -5.92
N PRO A 61 -0.41 34.53 -6.66
CA PRO A 61 -0.62 35.86 -6.08
C PRO A 61 -1.92 35.93 -5.26
N ILE A 62 -1.88 35.55 -3.98
CA ILE A 62 -3.02 35.59 -3.04
C ILE A 62 -2.64 36.27 -1.71
N VAL A 63 -3.64 36.52 -0.86
CA VAL A 63 -3.43 37.22 0.41
C VAL A 63 -2.61 36.33 1.38
N PRO A 64 -1.64 36.87 2.15
CA PRO A 64 -0.70 36.06 2.94
C PRO A 64 -1.32 34.98 3.84
N TRP A 65 -2.45 35.26 4.49
CA TRP A 65 -3.12 34.28 5.36
C TRP A 65 -3.75 33.11 4.59
N GLN A 66 -4.07 33.30 3.31
CA GLN A 66 -4.67 32.28 2.45
C GLN A 66 -3.66 31.21 2.04
N TYR A 67 -2.38 31.54 1.87
CA TYR A 67 -1.33 30.54 1.62
C TYR A 67 -1.26 29.49 2.71
N PHE A 68 -1.23 29.94 3.97
CA PHE A 68 -1.19 29.05 5.11
C PHE A 68 -2.44 28.17 5.15
N LEU A 69 -3.63 28.77 5.04
CA LEU A 69 -4.90 28.05 5.11
C LEU A 69 -5.04 26.99 4.00
N PHE A 70 -4.88 27.38 2.73
CA PHE A 70 -5.03 26.45 1.61
C PHE A 70 -3.92 25.40 1.60
N GLY A 71 -2.70 25.79 1.96
CA GLY A 71 -1.60 24.85 2.10
C GLY A 71 -1.85 23.81 3.20
N GLU A 72 -2.34 24.23 4.37
CA GLU A 72 -2.72 23.32 5.45
C GLU A 72 -3.88 22.39 5.06
N ILE A 73 -4.94 22.92 4.43
CA ILE A 73 -6.06 22.12 3.91
C ILE A 73 -5.53 21.02 2.97
N ALA A 74 -4.70 21.39 2.00
CA ALA A 74 -4.20 20.46 1.00
C ALA A 74 -3.31 19.37 1.61
N HIS A 75 -2.39 19.72 2.52
CA HIS A 75 -1.55 18.74 3.22
C HIS A 75 -2.36 17.78 4.10
N ILE A 76 -3.33 18.30 4.86
CA ILE A 76 -4.20 17.52 5.73
C ILE A 76 -5.01 16.49 4.94
N LEU A 77 -5.64 16.94 3.85
CA LEU A 77 -6.34 16.05 2.93
C LEU A 77 -5.39 15.02 2.33
N GLY A 78 -4.18 15.43 1.95
CA GLY A 78 -3.15 14.55 1.45
C GLY A 78 -2.77 13.44 2.45
N PHE A 79 -2.39 13.82 3.68
CA PHE A 79 -2.05 12.87 4.75
C PHE A 79 -3.20 11.93 5.11
N PHE A 80 -4.43 12.45 5.10
CA PHE A 80 -5.61 11.62 5.30
C PHE A 80 -5.75 10.57 4.18
N MET A 81 -5.61 10.96 2.91
CA MET A 81 -5.65 10.02 1.78
C MET A 81 -4.52 8.99 1.83
N LEU A 82 -3.33 9.38 2.30
CA LEU A 82 -2.20 8.47 2.48
C LEU A 82 -2.54 7.36 3.47
N VAL A 83 -2.98 7.76 4.66
CA VAL A 83 -3.33 6.87 5.77
C VAL A 83 -4.54 6.02 5.42
N TRP A 84 -5.55 6.62 4.80
CA TRP A 84 -6.74 5.93 4.31
C TRP A 84 -6.38 4.84 3.30
N GLY A 85 -5.54 5.17 2.32
CA GLY A 85 -5.04 4.21 1.34
C GLY A 85 -4.30 3.05 2.00
N ALA A 86 -3.43 3.35 2.98
CA ALA A 86 -2.64 2.34 3.68
C ALA A 86 -3.48 1.44 4.60
N TYR A 87 -4.46 2.02 5.29
CA TYR A 87 -5.41 1.31 6.14
C TYR A 87 -6.27 0.33 5.31
N ARG A 88 -6.85 0.82 4.21
CA ARG A 88 -7.68 0.01 3.30
C ARG A 88 -6.86 -1.06 2.59
N PHE A 89 -5.67 -0.72 2.09
CA PHE A 89 -4.79 -1.68 1.42
C PHE A 89 -4.41 -2.82 2.36
N SER A 90 -4.17 -2.53 3.64
CA SER A 90 -3.96 -3.55 4.68
C SER A 90 -5.21 -4.38 5.01
N GLY A 91 -6.29 -4.22 4.26
CA GLY A 91 -7.52 -5.03 4.35
C GLY A 91 -8.42 -4.64 5.51
N TYR A 92 -8.21 -3.49 6.15
CA TYR A 92 -9.13 -3.02 7.18
C TYR A 92 -10.37 -2.38 6.55
N THR A 93 -11.50 -2.53 7.23
CA THR A 93 -12.79 -1.94 6.84
C THR A 93 -13.24 -0.93 7.89
N TYR A 94 -13.85 0.16 7.44
CA TYR A 94 -14.34 1.21 8.33
C TYR A 94 -15.63 0.75 9.02
N LYS A 95 -15.65 0.85 10.36
CA LYS A 95 -16.86 0.70 11.17
C LYS A 95 -17.56 2.05 11.34
N ARG A 96 -18.84 2.05 11.72
CA ARG A 96 -19.62 3.29 11.97
C ARG A 96 -18.92 4.22 12.98
N TRP A 97 -18.31 3.67 14.03
CA TRP A 97 -17.55 4.47 15.01
C TRP A 97 -16.38 5.25 14.41
N ASN A 98 -15.74 4.71 13.38
CA ASN A 98 -14.61 5.38 12.74
C ASN A 98 -15.05 6.69 12.07
N VAL A 99 -16.30 6.78 11.58
CA VAL A 99 -16.86 8.01 11.01
C VAL A 99 -16.93 9.09 12.08
N THR A 100 -17.41 8.76 13.28
CA THR A 100 -17.45 9.69 14.42
C THR A 100 -16.06 10.19 14.79
N VAL A 101 -15.07 9.29 14.85
CA VAL A 101 -13.68 9.67 15.13
C VAL A 101 -13.13 10.62 14.07
N ILE A 102 -13.39 10.36 12.79
CA ILE A 102 -12.96 11.23 11.69
C ILE A 102 -13.64 12.60 11.77
N LEU A 103 -14.95 12.65 12.04
CA LEU A 103 -15.68 13.91 12.18
C LEU A 103 -15.16 14.74 13.36
N LEU A 104 -14.89 14.11 14.50
CA LEU A 104 -14.27 14.76 15.65
C LEU A 104 -12.87 15.29 15.31
N TRP A 105 -12.06 14.49 14.61
CA TRP A 105 -10.72 14.91 14.17
C TRP A 105 -10.78 16.13 13.22
N ILE A 106 -11.70 16.14 12.25
CA ILE A 106 -11.93 17.28 11.36
C ILE A 106 -12.38 18.51 12.16
N ALA A 107 -13.29 18.34 13.12
CA ALA A 107 -13.76 19.45 13.96
C ALA A 107 -12.62 20.09 14.78
N VAL A 108 -11.77 19.27 15.41
CA VAL A 108 -10.60 19.75 16.16
C VAL A 108 -9.60 20.47 15.25
N TRP A 109 -9.40 19.96 14.03
CA TRP A 109 -8.55 20.61 13.05
C TRP A 109 -9.09 21.97 12.59
N CYS A 110 -10.38 22.05 12.22
CA CYS A 110 -11.03 23.31 11.86
C CYS A 110 -10.95 24.34 13.00
N ALA A 111 -11.22 23.91 14.24
CA ALA A 111 -11.10 24.76 15.41
C ALA A 111 -9.66 25.28 15.59
N SER A 112 -8.66 24.42 15.38
CA SER A 112 -7.24 24.80 15.48
C SER A 112 -6.85 25.86 14.46
N ILE A 113 -7.37 25.76 13.23
CA ILE A 113 -7.16 26.77 12.18
C ILE A 113 -7.78 28.11 12.58
N VAL A 114 -9.02 28.12 13.09
CA VAL A 114 -9.69 29.36 13.50
C VAL A 114 -8.93 30.04 14.64
N LEU A 115 -8.44 29.26 15.61
CA LEU A 115 -7.73 29.76 16.78
C LEU A 115 -6.31 30.23 16.49
N ILE A 116 -5.74 30.00 15.30
CA ILE A 116 -4.33 30.33 15.01
C ILE A 116 -4.01 31.81 15.11
N LYS A 117 -4.99 32.69 14.82
CA LYS A 117 -4.82 34.14 14.93
C LYS A 117 -4.69 34.61 16.38
N GLN A 118 -5.38 33.94 17.31
CA GLN A 118 -5.42 34.33 18.72
C GLN A 118 -4.39 33.56 19.56
N TYR A 119 -4.14 32.29 19.23
CA TYR A 119 -3.28 31.38 19.98
C TYR A 119 -2.30 30.65 19.04
N THR A 120 -1.41 31.39 18.37
CA THR A 120 -0.54 30.86 17.30
C THR A 120 0.27 29.63 17.71
N LEU A 121 0.92 29.66 18.88
CA LEU A 121 1.75 28.55 19.36
C LEU A 121 0.91 27.29 19.63
N ALA A 122 -0.16 27.43 20.41
CA ALA A 122 -1.01 26.31 20.79
C ALA A 122 -1.72 25.68 19.57
N ALA A 123 -2.24 26.52 18.67
CA ALA A 123 -2.86 26.06 17.43
C ALA A 123 -1.88 25.33 16.50
N THR A 124 -0.64 25.83 16.36
CA THR A 124 0.39 25.18 15.53
C THR A 124 0.80 23.82 16.10
N ILE A 125 0.98 23.73 17.42
CA ILE A 125 1.27 22.46 18.08
C ILE A 125 0.10 21.49 17.89
N MET A 126 -1.15 21.95 18.07
CA MET A 126 -2.34 21.12 17.88
C MET A 126 -2.43 20.55 16.46
N ILE A 127 -2.21 21.37 15.43
CA ILE A 127 -2.21 20.91 14.02
C ILE A 127 -1.13 19.84 13.79
N LYS A 128 0.07 20.02 14.35
CA LYS A 128 1.13 19.00 14.27
C LYS A 128 0.72 17.70 14.99
N MET A 129 0.14 17.79 16.19
CA MET A 129 -0.31 16.60 16.95
C MET A 129 -1.45 15.85 16.25
N LEU A 130 -2.35 16.54 15.56
CA LEU A 130 -3.40 15.90 14.77
C LEU A 130 -2.83 15.01 13.66
N ARG A 131 -1.69 15.38 13.05
CA ARG A 131 -0.99 14.53 12.07
C ARG A 131 -0.36 13.29 12.73
N VAL A 132 0.20 13.45 13.92
CA VAL A 132 0.76 12.33 14.71
C VAL A 132 -0.31 11.28 15.01
N VAL A 133 -1.52 11.72 15.35
CA VAL A 133 -2.69 10.85 15.58
C VAL A 133 -3.11 10.08 14.32
N LEU A 134 -2.82 10.59 13.12
CA LEU A 134 -3.01 9.83 11.88
C LEU A 134 -1.90 8.81 11.64
N PHE A 135 -0.63 9.21 11.81
CA PHE A 135 0.51 8.39 11.39
C PHE A 135 0.84 7.24 12.34
N ILE A 136 0.97 7.51 13.64
CA ILE A 136 1.42 6.49 14.61
C ILE A 136 0.42 5.35 14.73
N PRO A 137 -0.88 5.58 15.00
CA PRO A 137 -1.85 4.50 15.13
C PRO A 137 -1.97 3.67 13.85
N THR A 138 -1.96 4.33 12.68
CA THR A 138 -2.02 3.64 11.39
C THR A 138 -0.79 2.79 11.16
N GLY A 139 0.41 3.31 11.43
CA GLY A 139 1.65 2.54 11.31
C GLY A 139 1.65 1.30 12.22
N ILE A 140 1.16 1.43 13.45
CA ILE A 140 0.99 0.30 14.38
C ILE A 140 -0.01 -0.72 13.82
N LEU A 141 -1.17 -0.28 13.33
CA LEU A 141 -2.21 -1.18 12.80
C LEU A 141 -1.70 -1.98 11.58
N ILE A 142 -0.96 -1.34 10.67
CA ILE A 142 -0.37 -2.01 9.51
C ILE A 142 0.60 -3.11 9.95
N ILE A 143 1.43 -2.86 10.97
CA ILE A 143 2.40 -3.84 11.50
C ILE A 143 1.71 -4.99 12.25
N ILE A 144 0.68 -4.67 13.05
CA ILE A 144 -0.02 -5.67 13.88
C ILE A 144 -0.84 -6.62 13.01
N LYS A 145 -1.37 -6.15 11.87
CA LYS A 145 -2.13 -6.99 10.93
C LYS A 145 -1.22 -7.96 10.18
N LYS A 146 -0.70 -8.94 10.89
CA LYS A 146 -0.02 -10.09 10.33
C LYS A 146 -1.07 -10.99 9.68
N GLY A 147 -1.08 -11.02 8.35
CA GLY A 147 -1.64 -12.16 7.62
C GLY A 147 -0.81 -13.42 7.83
N GLU A 148 -1.18 -14.52 7.20
CA GLU A 148 -0.49 -15.83 7.30
C GLU A 148 0.99 -15.80 6.87
N LYS A 149 1.47 -14.73 6.23
CA LYS A 149 2.88 -14.53 5.89
C LYS A 149 3.34 -13.11 6.25
N ARG A 150 4.57 -13.00 6.77
CA ARG A 150 5.24 -11.72 7.05
C ARG A 150 5.48 -11.00 5.72
N HIS A 151 4.78 -9.88 5.51
CA HIS A 151 5.04 -8.98 4.40
C HIS A 151 6.05 -7.93 4.86
N PHE A 152 7.27 -8.00 4.35
CA PHE A 152 8.37 -7.08 4.63
C PHE A 152 7.95 -5.62 4.37
N GLY A 153 7.14 -5.39 3.33
CA GLY A 153 6.62 -4.08 2.98
C GLY A 153 5.73 -3.47 4.08
N GLN A 154 4.88 -4.25 4.74
CA GLN A 154 4.04 -3.74 5.85
C GLN A 154 4.89 -3.23 7.01
N THR A 155 6.01 -3.91 7.28
CA THR A 155 6.92 -3.53 8.36
C THR A 155 7.59 -2.21 8.03
N ILE A 156 8.11 -2.04 6.80
CA ILE A 156 8.74 -0.79 6.37
C ILE A 156 7.72 0.35 6.34
N ALA A 157 6.55 0.15 5.74
CA ALA A 157 5.53 1.19 5.63
C ALA A 157 5.07 1.67 7.02
N GLY A 158 4.78 0.72 7.91
CA GLY A 158 4.36 1.04 9.27
C GLY A 158 5.46 1.71 10.09
N ALA A 159 6.70 1.20 10.02
CA ALA A 159 7.84 1.79 10.72
C ALA A 159 8.14 3.21 10.20
N GLY A 160 8.02 3.44 8.89
CA GLY A 160 8.16 4.76 8.28
C GLY A 160 7.13 5.76 8.80
N LEU A 161 5.85 5.36 8.86
CA LEU A 161 4.78 6.21 9.42
C LEU A 161 5.01 6.52 10.91
N ILE A 162 5.44 5.53 11.69
CA ILE A 162 5.74 5.73 13.12
C ILE A 162 6.93 6.68 13.29
N ALA A 163 8.03 6.44 12.57
CA ALA A 163 9.22 7.29 12.61
C ALA A 163 8.88 8.74 12.24
N TRP A 164 8.06 8.93 11.21
CA TRP A 164 7.59 10.26 10.81
C TRP A 164 6.73 10.95 11.88
N GLY A 165 5.83 10.20 12.50
CA GLY A 165 5.02 10.69 13.63
C GLY A 165 5.88 11.11 14.81
N LEU A 166 6.83 10.27 15.22
CA LEU A 166 7.77 10.58 16.30
C LEU A 166 8.64 11.80 15.97
N TYR A 167 9.13 11.90 14.74
CA TYR A 167 9.87 13.06 14.27
C TYR A 167 9.04 14.35 14.34
N THR A 168 7.76 14.26 13.96
CA THR A 168 6.82 15.40 14.03
C THR A 168 6.60 15.88 15.47
N ILE A 169 6.54 14.96 16.45
CA ILE A 169 6.47 15.31 17.87
C ILE A 169 7.71 16.09 18.29
N VAL A 170 8.90 15.57 18.00
CA VAL A 170 10.18 16.21 18.35
C VAL A 170 10.26 17.62 17.74
N PHE A 171 9.94 17.74 16.45
CA PHE A 171 9.96 19.02 15.74
C PHE A 171 8.79 19.96 16.08
N ALA A 172 7.80 19.51 16.86
CA ALA A 172 6.76 20.41 17.37
C ALA A 172 7.29 21.34 18.47
N PHE A 173 8.28 20.91 19.24
CA PHE A 173 8.79 21.63 20.42
C PHE A 173 10.16 22.28 20.21
N LEU A 174 10.94 21.83 19.21
CA LEU A 174 12.26 22.40 18.92
C LEU A 174 12.15 23.63 18.00
N LYS A 175 12.69 24.77 18.44
CA LYS A 175 12.97 25.91 17.55
C LYS A 175 14.35 25.72 16.94
N VAL A 176 14.40 25.41 15.65
CA VAL A 176 15.66 25.10 14.95
C VAL A 176 15.87 26.06 13.78
N ASP A 177 16.02 27.34 14.08
CA ASP A 177 16.05 28.41 13.07
C ASP A 177 17.22 28.27 12.09
N LYS A 178 18.37 27.72 12.52
CA LYS A 178 19.56 27.52 11.68
C LYS A 178 19.56 26.21 10.87
N LEU A 179 18.77 25.20 11.26
CA LEU A 179 18.71 23.89 10.56
C LEU A 179 17.32 23.64 9.97
N LEU A 180 16.55 24.70 9.72
CA LEU A 180 15.16 24.61 9.26
C LEU A 180 15.05 23.78 7.96
N ASN A 181 15.92 24.04 6.98
CA ASN A 181 15.93 23.31 5.70
C ASN A 181 16.23 21.82 5.88
N LEU A 182 17.20 21.50 6.75
CA LEU A 182 17.54 20.11 7.06
C LEU A 182 16.38 19.40 7.75
N ALA A 183 15.70 20.09 8.67
CA ALA A 183 14.56 19.53 9.38
C ALA A 183 13.37 19.25 8.44
N PHE A 184 13.06 20.17 7.53
CA PHE A 184 12.06 19.93 6.48
C PHE A 184 12.48 18.79 5.54
N GLY A 185 13.77 18.71 5.21
CA GLY A 185 14.31 17.62 4.39
C GLY A 185 14.11 16.25 5.03
N PHE A 186 14.38 16.11 6.33
CA PHE A 186 14.08 14.88 7.06
C PHE A 186 12.58 14.59 7.14
N LEU A 187 11.75 15.61 7.36
CA LEU A 187 10.29 15.46 7.41
C LEU A 187 9.75 14.88 6.09
N VAL A 188 10.21 15.40 4.95
CA VAL A 188 9.89 14.88 3.62
C VAL A 188 10.54 13.51 3.38
N GLY A 189 11.76 13.31 3.86
CA GLY A 189 12.49 12.03 3.76
C GLY A 189 11.75 10.87 4.43
N PHE A 190 11.20 11.07 5.62
CA PHE A 190 10.40 10.03 6.30
C PHE A 190 9.11 9.69 5.53
N GLN A 191 8.45 10.68 4.92
CA GLN A 191 7.31 10.47 4.04
C GLN A 191 7.68 9.63 2.80
N ILE A 192 8.83 9.91 2.19
CA ILE A 192 9.35 9.12 1.06
C ILE A 192 9.68 7.70 1.50
N LEU A 193 10.32 7.51 2.67
CA LEU A 193 10.64 6.19 3.22
C LEU A 193 9.37 5.37 3.48
N ALA A 194 8.34 5.97 4.08
CA ALA A 194 7.05 5.32 4.26
C ALA A 194 6.42 4.89 2.93
N SER A 195 6.62 5.70 1.88
CA SER A 195 6.10 5.43 0.53
C SER A 195 6.83 4.29 -0.16
N PHE A 196 8.15 4.15 0.01
CA PHE A 196 8.87 2.95 -0.42
C PHE A 196 8.34 1.69 0.27
N GLY A 197 7.97 1.80 1.56
CA GLY A 197 7.26 0.74 2.27
C GLY A 197 5.92 0.39 1.60
N MET A 198 5.13 1.38 1.18
CA MET A 198 3.87 1.16 0.47
C MET A 198 4.08 0.49 -0.90
N VAL A 199 5.13 0.87 -1.63
CA VAL A 199 5.50 0.19 -2.88
C VAL A 199 5.87 -1.28 -2.60
N ALA A 200 6.67 -1.54 -1.56
CA ALA A 200 6.99 -2.90 -1.14
C ALA A 200 5.74 -3.70 -0.74
N MET A 201 4.73 -3.07 -0.09
CA MET A 201 3.44 -3.72 0.20
C MET A 201 2.70 -4.15 -1.07
N VAL A 202 2.75 -3.34 -2.14
CA VAL A 202 2.16 -3.69 -3.43
C VAL A 202 2.89 -4.88 -4.06
N ILE A 203 4.22 -4.84 -4.06
CA ILE A 203 5.05 -5.92 -4.59
C ILE A 203 4.77 -7.23 -3.83
N ASP A 204 4.76 -7.19 -2.49
CA ASP A 204 4.46 -8.35 -1.64
C ASP A 204 3.08 -8.96 -1.96
N ARG A 205 2.08 -8.12 -2.24
CA ARG A 205 0.73 -8.57 -2.63
C ARG A 205 0.72 -9.20 -4.02
N ILE A 206 1.41 -8.60 -4.99
CA ILE A 206 1.51 -9.15 -6.35
C ILE A 206 2.20 -10.52 -6.31
N GLN A 207 3.31 -10.65 -5.56
CA GLN A 207 4.00 -11.93 -5.39
C GLN A 207 3.09 -13.00 -4.77
N TYR A 208 2.26 -12.62 -3.79
CA TYR A 208 1.29 -13.53 -3.20
C TYR A 208 0.25 -14.00 -4.25
N LYS A 209 -0.35 -13.07 -5.01
CA LYS A 209 -1.33 -13.40 -6.07
C LYS A 209 -0.73 -14.34 -7.11
N VAL A 210 0.53 -14.11 -7.51
CA VAL A 210 1.25 -14.98 -8.45
C VAL A 210 1.43 -16.37 -7.88
N ALA A 211 1.96 -16.49 -6.65
CA ALA A 211 2.20 -17.79 -6.02
C ALA A 211 0.90 -18.58 -5.76
N GLU A 212 -0.20 -17.90 -5.47
CA GLU A 212 -1.52 -18.53 -5.32
C GLU A 212 -2.04 -19.06 -6.66
N ASN A 213 -1.92 -18.27 -7.73
CA ASN A 213 -2.31 -18.69 -9.08
C ASN A 213 -1.49 -19.90 -9.55
N GLU A 214 -0.18 -19.93 -9.30
CA GLU A 214 0.66 -21.10 -9.62
C GLU A 214 0.20 -22.35 -8.88
N LYS A 215 -0.14 -22.25 -7.59
CA LYS A 215 -0.68 -23.37 -6.82
C LYS A 215 -2.02 -23.86 -7.37
N ARG A 216 -2.87 -22.93 -7.80
CA ARG A 216 -4.17 -23.25 -8.42
C ARG A 216 -3.98 -23.96 -9.74
N ILE A 217 -3.06 -23.50 -10.59
CA ILE A 217 -2.71 -24.17 -11.85
C ILE A 217 -2.20 -25.58 -11.57
N LYS A 218 -1.22 -25.76 -10.67
CA LYS A 218 -0.70 -27.09 -10.31
C LYS A 218 -1.79 -28.03 -9.79
N ARG A 219 -2.76 -27.52 -9.01
CA ARG A 219 -3.89 -28.30 -8.53
C ARG A 219 -4.85 -28.70 -9.67
N LEU A 220 -5.11 -27.80 -10.62
CA LEU A 220 -5.94 -28.08 -11.78
C LEU A 220 -5.25 -29.03 -12.76
N GLU A 221 -3.93 -28.91 -12.95
CA GLU A 221 -3.12 -29.86 -13.73
C GLU A 221 -3.10 -31.25 -13.11
N GLY A 222 -3.29 -31.37 -11.78
CA GLY A 222 -3.45 -32.65 -11.10
C GLY A 222 -4.83 -33.30 -11.24
N LEU A 223 -5.83 -32.60 -11.79
CA LEU A 223 -7.15 -33.19 -12.07
C LEU A 223 -7.13 -33.83 -13.45
N LEU A 224 -7.03 -35.16 -13.48
CA LEU A 224 -7.06 -35.93 -14.72
C LEU A 224 -8.51 -36.17 -15.15
N PRO A 225 -8.97 -35.59 -16.27
CA PRO A 225 -10.31 -35.86 -16.79
C PRO A 225 -10.38 -37.30 -17.31
N ILE A 226 -11.04 -38.17 -16.54
CA ILE A 226 -11.20 -39.61 -16.84
C ILE A 226 -12.60 -39.85 -17.41
N CYS A 227 -12.70 -40.56 -18.54
CA CYS A 227 -13.98 -40.96 -19.11
C CYS A 227 -14.71 -41.89 -18.11
N SER A 228 -15.95 -41.55 -17.77
CA SER A 228 -16.74 -42.33 -16.82
C SER A 228 -16.98 -43.78 -17.29
N TYR A 229 -17.12 -43.97 -18.60
CA TYR A 229 -17.38 -45.27 -19.23
C TYR A 229 -16.12 -46.11 -19.43
N CYS A 230 -15.11 -45.60 -20.13
CA CYS A 230 -13.95 -46.40 -20.56
C CYS A 230 -12.66 -46.11 -19.78
N LYS A 231 -12.68 -45.20 -18.79
CA LYS A 231 -11.55 -44.80 -17.95
C LYS A 231 -10.31 -44.24 -18.66
N LYS A 232 -10.40 -43.96 -19.97
CA LYS A 232 -9.38 -43.21 -20.70
C LYS A 232 -9.21 -41.81 -20.11
N ILE A 233 -7.98 -41.30 -20.11
CA ILE A 233 -7.67 -39.92 -19.74
C ILE A 233 -7.74 -39.06 -21.00
N ARG A 234 -8.31 -37.87 -20.86
CA ARG A 234 -8.26 -36.83 -21.89
C ARG A 234 -7.05 -35.93 -21.66
N ASP A 235 -6.22 -35.78 -22.69
CA ASP A 235 -5.05 -34.92 -22.62
C ASP A 235 -5.38 -33.45 -22.99
N LYS A 236 -4.33 -32.63 -23.15
CA LYS A 236 -4.43 -31.21 -23.46
C LYS A 236 -4.89 -30.94 -24.91
N ASP A 237 -4.75 -31.90 -25.80
CA ASP A 237 -5.12 -31.81 -27.22
C ASP A 237 -6.53 -32.38 -27.49
N ASP A 238 -7.31 -32.61 -26.41
CA ASP A 238 -8.65 -33.20 -26.42
C ASP A 238 -8.65 -34.67 -26.93
N ALA A 239 -7.47 -35.31 -27.00
CA ALA A 239 -7.33 -36.70 -27.37
C ALA A 239 -7.52 -37.62 -26.16
N TRP A 240 -8.09 -38.81 -26.41
CA TRP A 240 -8.39 -39.81 -25.39
C TRP A 240 -7.41 -40.97 -25.46
N GLN A 241 -6.58 -41.11 -24.43
CA GLN A 241 -5.56 -42.14 -24.32
C GLN A 241 -5.76 -43.01 -23.08
N SER A 242 -5.11 -44.19 -23.05
CA SER A 242 -5.20 -45.08 -21.90
C SER A 242 -4.45 -44.48 -20.70
N LEU A 243 -4.78 -44.96 -19.50
CA LEU A 243 -4.14 -44.49 -18.26
C LEU A 243 -2.64 -44.78 -18.28
N GLU A 244 -2.26 -45.94 -18.82
CA GLU A 244 -0.88 -46.42 -18.92
C GLU A 244 -0.06 -45.49 -19.81
N LEU A 245 -0.53 -45.26 -21.05
CA LEU A 245 0.12 -44.34 -22.00
C LEU A 245 0.27 -42.93 -21.41
N TYR A 246 -0.79 -42.43 -20.77
CA TYR A 246 -0.75 -41.11 -20.15
C TYR A 246 0.30 -41.02 -19.03
N ILE A 247 0.41 -42.06 -18.19
CA ILE A 247 1.40 -42.10 -17.10
C ILE A 247 2.82 -42.30 -17.64
N GLU A 248 3.03 -43.13 -18.66
CA GLU A 248 4.34 -43.29 -19.31
C GLU A 248 4.81 -41.97 -19.92
N ASP A 249 3.94 -41.25 -20.63
CA ASP A 249 4.28 -39.96 -21.25
C ASP A 249 4.54 -38.83 -20.23
N HIS A 250 3.89 -38.87 -19.06
CA HIS A 250 3.95 -37.80 -18.06
C HIS A 250 4.77 -38.14 -16.81
N SER A 251 5.45 -39.30 -16.78
CA SER A 251 6.28 -39.71 -15.65
C SER A 251 7.50 -40.53 -16.10
N LYS A 252 8.22 -41.14 -15.14
CA LYS A 252 9.29 -42.10 -15.43
C LYS A 252 8.87 -43.55 -15.13
N ALA A 253 7.57 -43.78 -14.99
CA ALA A 253 7.05 -45.12 -14.73
C ALA A 253 7.06 -45.93 -16.02
N GLU A 254 7.46 -47.20 -15.92
CA GLU A 254 7.34 -48.20 -16.98
C GLU A 254 6.36 -49.26 -16.51
N PHE A 255 5.41 -49.66 -17.36
CA PHE A 255 4.42 -50.67 -16.99
C PHE A 255 4.85 -52.07 -17.45
N SER A 256 4.68 -53.05 -16.57
CA SER A 256 4.74 -54.47 -16.92
C SER A 256 3.37 -55.11 -16.80
N HIS A 257 3.12 -56.14 -17.62
CA HIS A 257 1.84 -56.85 -17.63
C HIS A 257 1.93 -58.11 -16.79
N GLY A 258 1.02 -58.27 -15.84
CA GLY A 258 0.88 -59.45 -14.99
C GLY A 258 -0.59 -59.75 -14.70
N ILE A 259 -0.88 -60.97 -14.24
CA ILE A 259 -2.24 -61.39 -13.88
C ILE A 259 -2.29 -61.53 -12.36
N CYS A 260 -3.18 -60.80 -11.69
CA CYS A 260 -3.35 -60.98 -10.24
C CYS A 260 -4.03 -62.32 -9.92
N PRO A 261 -3.85 -62.88 -8.71
CA PRO A 261 -4.44 -64.16 -8.32
C PRO A 261 -5.96 -64.23 -8.56
N ASP A 262 -6.70 -63.17 -8.24
CA ASP A 262 -8.16 -63.10 -8.41
C ASP A 262 -8.59 -63.22 -9.88
N CYS A 263 -7.89 -62.51 -10.78
CA CYS A 263 -8.16 -62.55 -12.22
C CYS A 263 -7.76 -63.90 -12.81
N PHE A 264 -6.67 -64.48 -12.33
CA PHE A 264 -6.18 -65.79 -12.75
C PHE A 264 -7.18 -66.89 -12.40
N GLU A 265 -7.77 -66.85 -11.21
CA GLU A 265 -8.80 -67.81 -10.79
C GLU A 265 -10.11 -67.64 -11.57
N LYS A 266 -10.49 -66.40 -11.89
CA LYS A 266 -11.75 -66.10 -12.60
C LYS A 266 -11.72 -66.39 -14.11
N HIS A 267 -10.59 -66.19 -14.78
CA HIS A 267 -10.49 -66.27 -16.25
C HIS A 267 -9.67 -67.47 -16.74
N ARG A 268 -9.32 -68.40 -15.83
CA ARG A 268 -8.70 -69.66 -16.21
C ARG A 268 -9.69 -70.52 -17.01
N PRO A 269 -9.40 -70.89 -18.27
CA PRO A 269 -10.30 -71.73 -19.07
C PRO A 269 -10.27 -73.22 -18.70
N ASP A 270 -9.36 -73.63 -17.80
CA ASP A 270 -8.99 -75.03 -17.52
C ASP A 270 -9.47 -75.56 -16.14
N ARG A 271 -10.62 -75.10 -15.65
CA ARG A 271 -11.44 -75.79 -14.64
C ARG A 271 -12.92 -75.79 -15.00
#